data_AF-A0A315WSY4-F1
#
_entry.id   AF-A0A315WSY4-F1
#
_cell.length_a   1.000
_cell.length_b   1.000
_cell.length_c   1.000
_cell.angle_alpha   90.00
_cell.angle_beta   90.00
_cell.angle_gamma   90.00
#
_symmetry.space_group_name_H-M   'P 1'
#
loop_
_entity.id
_entity.type
_entity.pdbx_description
1 polymer ?
#
loop_
_entity_poly.entity_id
_entity_poly.type
_entity_poly.pdbx_seq_one_letter_code
_entity_poly.pdbx_strand_id
1 'polypeptide(L)'
;MTTFQERFTEACKATDFADNSKAISGYDVWDVRYVRDGKHVEIDGPFFTEDEARISADLLRGTFSGARAYSVCHCATWNPDPKREQLIRDQARMSRSLLACRLNVPSPTNPAQEAV
;
A
#
# COMPACT_ATOMS: atom_id res chain seq x y z
N MET A 1 20.54 1.01 -11.03
CA MET A 1 19.59 0.33 -10.13
C MET A 1 19.14 1.36 -9.13
N THR A 2 17.86 1.73 -9.10
CA THR A 2 17.31 2.57 -8.05
C THR A 2 17.16 1.75 -6.77
N THR A 3 17.56 2.34 -5.65
CA THR A 3 17.45 1.76 -4.31
C THR A 3 16.00 1.67 -3.85
N PHE A 4 15.72 0.86 -2.82
CA PHE A 4 14.38 0.82 -2.23
C PHE A 4 13.97 2.18 -1.65
N GLN A 5 14.91 2.95 -1.09
CA GLN A 5 14.63 4.29 -0.57
C GLN A 5 14.20 5.27 -1.67
N GLU A 6 14.87 5.26 -2.83
CA GLU A 6 14.52 6.13 -3.97
C GLU A 6 13.14 5.78 -4.53
N ARG A 7 12.86 4.48 -4.72
CA ARG A 7 11.55 4.01 -5.18
C ARG A 7 10.44 4.34 -4.18
N PHE A 8 10.70 4.21 -2.88
CA PHE A 8 9.75 4.57 -1.83
C PHE A 8 9.48 6.09 -1.79
N THR A 9 10.53 6.91 -1.91
CA THR A 9 10.39 8.37 -1.97
C THR A 9 9.55 8.81 -3.16
N GLU A 10 9.75 8.18 -4.33
CA GLU A 10 8.93 8.44 -5.51
C GLU A 10 7.47 8.03 -5.28
N ALA A 11 7.25 6.83 -4.72
CA ALA A 11 5.93 6.32 -4.40
C ALA A 11 5.17 7.20 -3.38
N CYS A 12 5.88 7.81 -2.43
CA CYS A 12 5.30 8.71 -1.44
C CYS A 12 4.72 10.00 -2.04
N LYS A 13 5.08 10.35 -3.28
CA LYS A 13 4.47 11.49 -3.98
C LYS A 13 2.99 11.24 -4.32
N ALA A 14 2.57 9.98 -4.44
CA ALA A 14 1.17 9.63 -4.59
C ALA A 14 0.45 9.82 -3.25
N THR A 15 -0.53 10.71 -3.21
CA THR A 15 -1.29 11.04 -1.99
C THR A 15 -2.60 10.26 -1.85
N ASP A 16 -3.05 9.61 -2.94
CA ASP A 16 -4.27 8.80 -2.99
C ASP A 16 -4.05 7.57 -3.91
N PHE A 17 -5.03 6.68 -3.95
CA PHE A 17 -5.02 5.50 -4.81
C PHE A 17 -5.10 5.86 -6.28
N ALA A 18 -4.47 5.05 -7.14
CA ALA A 18 -4.57 5.22 -8.58
C ALA A 18 -5.97 4.82 -9.07
N ASP A 19 -6.52 5.58 -10.03
CA ASP A 19 -7.79 5.24 -10.66
C ASP A 19 -7.71 3.91 -11.43
N ASN A 20 -8.69 3.04 -11.22
CA ASN A 20 -8.78 1.77 -11.95
C ASN A 20 -9.57 1.97 -13.25
N SER A 21 -8.89 1.89 -14.39
CA SER A 21 -9.50 2.07 -15.72
C SER A 21 -10.56 1.04 -16.10
N LYS A 22 -10.68 -0.07 -15.37
CA LYS A 22 -11.67 -1.14 -15.61
C LYS A 22 -12.94 -0.97 -14.80
N ALA A 23 -12.98 -0.09 -13.80
CA ALA A 23 -14.13 0.11 -12.93
C ALA A 23 -14.58 1.58 -12.93
N ILE A 24 -15.90 1.81 -13.04
CA ILE A 24 -16.48 3.15 -13.00
C ILE A 24 -16.34 3.70 -11.58
N SER A 25 -15.48 4.72 -11.40
CA SER A 25 -15.14 5.27 -10.08
C SER A 25 -14.51 4.23 -9.15
N GLY A 26 -13.69 3.33 -9.72
CA GLY A 26 -12.87 2.41 -8.95
C GLY A 26 -11.43 2.91 -8.80
N TYR A 27 -10.76 2.44 -7.76
CA TYR A 27 -9.36 2.72 -7.47
C TYR A 27 -8.62 1.42 -7.14
N ASP A 28 -7.32 1.41 -7.41
CA ASP A 28 -6.44 0.28 -7.15
C ASP A 28 -5.84 0.37 -5.75
N VAL A 29 -6.13 -0.64 -4.94
CA VAL A 29 -5.51 -0.86 -3.64
C VAL A 29 -4.47 -1.96 -3.78
N TRP A 30 -3.26 -1.69 -3.32
CA TRP A 30 -2.17 -2.66 -3.39
C TRP A 30 -1.97 -3.36 -2.06
N ASP A 31 -1.81 -4.67 -2.07
CA ASP A 31 -1.56 -5.47 -0.89
C ASP A 31 -0.48 -6.51 -1.13
N VAL A 32 0.17 -6.98 -0.06
CA VAL A 32 1.18 -8.02 -0.12
C VAL A 32 0.55 -9.32 0.34
N ARG A 33 0.51 -10.30 -0.56
CA ARG A 33 0.00 -11.63 -0.26
C ARG A 33 1.08 -12.68 -0.39
N TYR A 34 0.91 -13.75 0.37
CA TYR A 34 1.71 -14.97 0.28
C TYR A 34 0.79 -16.16 0.10
N VAL A 35 1.24 -17.14 -0.69
CA VAL A 35 0.50 -18.38 -0.90
C VAL A 35 0.96 -19.40 0.13
N ARG A 36 0.08 -19.72 1.09
CA ARG A 36 0.26 -20.81 2.05
C ARG A 36 -0.83 -21.85 1.84
N ASP A 37 -0.45 -23.11 1.64
CA ASP A 37 -1.40 -24.22 1.48
C ASP A 37 -2.47 -23.96 0.39
N GLY A 38 -2.07 -23.32 -0.71
CA GLY A 38 -2.96 -22.95 -1.83
C GLY A 38 -3.87 -21.75 -1.58
N LYS A 39 -3.79 -21.11 -0.41
CA LYS A 39 -4.57 -19.91 -0.06
C LYS A 39 -3.70 -18.67 -0.12
N HIS A 40 -4.25 -17.61 -0.70
CA HIS A 40 -3.62 -16.29 -0.66
C HIS A 40 -3.95 -15.63 0.67
N VAL A 41 -2.92 -15.40 1.49
CA VAL A 41 -3.04 -14.74 2.79
C VAL A 41 -2.41 -13.36 2.66
N GLU A 42 -3.19 -12.33 3.00
CA GLU A 42 -2.68 -10.96 3.12
C GLU A 42 -1.73 -10.87 4.32
N ILE A 43 -0.52 -10.37 4.08
CA ILE A 43 0.52 -10.19 5.11
C ILE A 43 0.69 -8.71 5.44
N ASP A 44 0.61 -7.84 4.45
CA ASP A 44 0.90 -6.42 4.61
C ASP A 44 0.12 -5.58 3.61
N GLY A 45 -0.09 -4.31 3.94
CA GLY A 45 -0.94 -3.38 3.20
C GLY A 45 -2.18 -2.98 4.00
N PRO A 46 -3.16 -2.30 3.38
CA PRO A 46 -3.15 -1.77 2.01
C PRO A 46 -2.05 -0.72 1.77
N PHE A 47 -1.69 -0.50 0.51
CA PHE A 47 -0.71 0.48 0.03
C PHE A 47 -1.30 1.30 -1.12
N PHE A 48 -0.81 2.53 -1.29
CA PHE A 48 -1.30 3.43 -2.33
C PHE A 48 -0.76 3.09 -3.71
N THR A 49 0.47 2.56 -3.76
CA THR A 49 1.18 2.32 -5.01
C THR A 49 1.71 0.90 -5.11
N GLU A 50 1.90 0.45 -6.34
CA GLU A 50 2.54 -0.83 -6.62
C GLU A 50 3.97 -0.90 -6.05
N ASP A 51 4.72 0.19 -6.13
CA ASP A 51 6.10 0.23 -5.65
C ASP A 51 6.19 0.02 -4.15
N GLU A 52 5.31 0.62 -3.34
CA GLU A 52 5.23 0.36 -1.90
C GLU A 52 5.00 -1.11 -1.59
N ALA A 53 4.02 -1.72 -2.24
CA ALA A 53 3.70 -3.13 -2.04
C ALA A 53 4.85 -4.05 -2.50
N ARG A 54 5.51 -3.73 -3.62
CA ARG A 54 6.69 -4.48 -4.10
C ARG A 54 7.86 -4.37 -3.15
N ILE A 55 8.15 -3.18 -2.63
CA ILE A 55 9.23 -2.97 -1.66
C ILE A 55 8.93 -3.74 -0.37
N SER A 56 7.70 -3.67 0.14
CA SER A 56 7.32 -4.45 1.32
C SER A 56 7.43 -5.96 1.05
N ALA A 57 6.95 -6.45 -0.10
CA ALA A 57 7.09 -7.85 -0.48
C ALA A 57 8.55 -8.29 -0.53
N ASP A 58 9.44 -7.49 -1.13
CA ASP A 58 10.88 -7.79 -1.21
C ASP A 58 11.55 -7.82 0.18
N LEU A 59 11.16 -6.92 1.09
CA LEU A 59 11.61 -6.95 2.48
C LEU A 59 11.11 -8.21 3.23
N LEU A 60 9.89 -8.63 2.94
CA LEU A 60 9.26 -9.80 3.56
C LEU A 60 9.72 -11.13 2.97
N ARG A 61 10.37 -11.16 1.80
CA ARG A 61 10.85 -12.40 1.15
C ARG A 61 11.80 -13.21 2.01
N GLY A 62 12.53 -12.59 2.94
CA GLY A 62 13.39 -13.29 3.89
C GLY A 62 12.62 -14.16 4.89
N THR A 63 11.37 -13.81 5.19
CA THR A 63 10.50 -14.53 6.15
C THR A 63 9.41 -15.35 5.42
N PHE A 64 8.88 -14.81 4.33
CA PHE A 64 7.81 -15.41 3.54
C PHE A 64 8.28 -15.62 2.10
N SER A 65 8.85 -16.80 1.83
CA SER A 65 9.32 -17.18 0.50
C SER A 65 8.13 -17.30 -0.48
N GLY A 66 7.79 -16.20 -1.13
CA GLY A 66 6.64 -16.10 -2.03
C GLY A 66 5.72 -14.90 -1.80
N ALA A 67 6.06 -14.00 -0.86
CA ALA A 67 5.37 -12.71 -0.76
C ALA A 67 5.44 -11.94 -2.08
N ARG A 68 4.29 -11.47 -2.57
CA ARG A 68 4.15 -10.69 -3.80
C ARG A 68 3.13 -9.58 -3.63
N ALA A 69 3.33 -8.49 -4.37
CA ALA A 69 2.34 -7.43 -4.50
C ALA A 69 1.17 -7.90 -5.37
N TYR A 70 -0.05 -7.59 -4.95
CA TYR A 70 -1.29 -7.80 -5.68
C TYR A 70 -2.06 -6.47 -5.71
N SER A 71 -2.84 -6.27 -6.78
CA SER A 71 -3.79 -5.17 -6.85
C SER A 71 -5.22 -5.69 -6.69
N VAL A 72 -6.01 -4.93 -5.95
CA VAL A 72 -7.43 -5.16 -5.76
C VAL A 72 -8.16 -3.90 -6.20
N CYS A 73 -9.07 -4.07 -7.15
CA CYS A 73 -9.97 -3.00 -7.52
C CYS A 73 -11.00 -2.79 -6.40
N HIS A 74 -11.01 -1.61 -5.81
CA HIS A 74 -12.07 -1.13 -4.96
C HIS A 74 -12.95 -0.17 -5.75
N CYS A 75 -14.27 -0.22 -5.56
CA CYS A 75 -15.20 0.66 -6.25
C CYS A 75 -16.29 1.10 -5.30
N ALA A 76 -16.38 2.42 -5.06
CA ALA A 76 -17.40 3.00 -4.20
C ALA A 76 -18.82 2.73 -4.75
N THR A 77 -18.97 2.60 -6.08
CA THR A 77 -20.24 2.23 -6.73
C THR A 77 -20.74 0.84 -6.30
N TRP A 78 -19.84 -0.09 -6.00
CA TRP A 78 -20.20 -1.46 -5.58
C TRP A 78 -20.45 -1.58 -4.09
N ASN A 79 -19.80 -0.75 -3.27
CA ASN A 79 -20.00 -0.73 -1.83
C ASN A 79 -19.79 0.69 -1.27
N PRO A 80 -20.81 1.56 -1.33
CA PRO A 80 -20.73 2.96 -0.92
C PRO A 80 -20.83 3.08 0.60
N ASP A 81 -19.78 2.69 1.32
CA ASP A 81 -19.65 2.97 2.75
C ASP A 81 -18.51 3.99 2.98
N PRO A 82 -18.83 5.26 3.28
CA PRO A 82 -17.80 6.28 3.48
C PRO A 82 -16.88 5.97 4.67
N LYS A 83 -17.34 5.22 5.67
CA LYS A 83 -16.48 4.82 6.81
C LYS A 83 -15.45 3.79 6.38
N ARG A 84 -15.87 2.83 5.55
CA ARG A 84 -14.97 1.82 4.98
C ARG A 84 -13.92 2.47 4.07
N GLU A 85 -14.35 3.43 3.26
CA GLU A 85 -13.49 4.21 2.36
C GLU A 85 -12.42 5.02 3.11
N GLN A 86 -12.79 5.62 4.25
CA GLN A 86 -11.83 6.29 5.12
C GLN A 86 -10.88 5.29 5.78
N LEU A 87 -11.42 4.18 6.29
CA LEU A 87 -10.63 3.14 6.95
C LEU A 87 -9.52 2.58 6.04
N ILE A 88 -9.82 2.33 4.76
CA ILE A 88 -8.83 1.83 3.78
C ILE A 88 -7.71 2.86 3.55
N ARG A 89 -8.06 4.15 3.44
CA ARG A 89 -7.08 5.22 3.28
C ARG A 89 -6.22 5.40 4.53
N ASP A 90 -6.81 5.35 5.71
CA ASP A 90 -6.09 5.46 6.98
C ASP A 90 -5.16 4.27 7.19
N GLN A 91 -5.61 3.05 6.90
CA GLN A 91 -4.76 1.86 6.91
C GLN A 91 -3.60 1.99 5.91
N ALA A 92 -3.84 2.51 4.71
CA ALA A 92 -2.77 2.71 3.73
C ALA A 92 -1.73 3.74 4.18
N ARG A 93 -2.16 4.80 4.86
CA ARG A 93 -1.24 5.77 5.50
C ARG A 93 -0.40 5.11 6.58
N MET A 94 -1.02 4.31 7.46
CA MET A 94 -0.30 3.58 8.51
C MET A 94 0.72 2.61 7.90
N SER A 95 0.35 1.84 6.89
CA SER A 95 1.24 0.90 6.19
C SER A 95 2.42 1.61 5.52
N ARG A 96 2.19 2.77 4.90
CA ARG A 96 3.26 3.62 4.37
C ARG A 96 4.21 4.11 5.46
N SER A 97 3.69 4.58 6.60
CA SER A 97 4.52 4.99 7.74
C SER A 97 5.37 3.83 8.29
N LEU A 98 4.79 2.64 8.41
CA LEU A 98 5.52 1.43 8.84
C LEU A 98 6.60 1.04 7.83
N LEU A 99 6.32 1.14 6.53
CA LEU A 99 7.30 0.88 5.48
C LEU A 99 8.45 1.88 5.52
N ALA A 100 8.17 3.17 5.78
CA ALA A 100 9.19 4.19 5.98
C ALA A 100 10.12 3.84 7.16
N CYS A 101 9.55 3.42 8.29
CA CYS A 101 10.32 2.97 9.45
C CYS A 101 11.21 1.76 9.12
N ARG A 102 10.69 0.76 8.38
CA ARG A 102 11.48 -0.42 7.96
C ARG A 102 12.63 -0.06 7.03
N LEU A 103 12.45 0.96 6.18
CA LEU A 103 13.45 1.45 5.24
C LEU A 103 14.42 2.47 5.86
N ASN A 104 14.22 2.86 7.13
CA ASN A 104 14.96 3.89 7.83
C ASN A 104 14.98 5.24 7.06
N VAL A 105 13.84 5.59 6.48
CA VAL A 105 13.62 6.87 5.77
C VAL A 105 12.60 7.70 6.55
N PRO A 106 12.65 9.04 6.48
CA PRO A 106 11.63 9.87 7.08
C PRO A 106 10.27 9.48 6.51
N SER A 107 9.31 9.20 7.39
CA SER A 107 7.92 9.02 6.95
C SER A 107 7.48 10.30 6.26
N PRO A 108 6.76 10.24 5.12
CA PRO A 108 6.13 11.43 4.57
C PRO A 108 5.16 11.96 5.62
N THR A 109 5.59 13.02 6.32
CA THR A 109 4.83 13.66 7.37
C THR A 109 3.51 14.13 6.78
N ASN A 110 2.41 13.68 7.37
CA ASN A 110 1.11 14.26 7.11
C ASN A 110 1.20 15.73 7.54
N PRO A 111 0.94 16.74 6.69
CA PRO A 111 1.05 18.15 7.08
C PRO A 111 0.15 18.53 8.26
N ALA A 112 -0.78 17.66 8.67
CA ALA A 112 -1.57 17.78 9.89
C ALA A 112 -0.82 17.51 11.20
N GLN A 113 0.42 16.98 11.17
CA GLN A 113 1.21 16.65 12.37
C GLN A 113 2.33 17.65 12.69
N GLU A 114 2.51 18.71 11.90
CA GLU A 114 3.50 19.79 12.18
C GLU A 114 2.92 20.96 12.99
N ALA A 115 1.68 20.85 13.46
CA ALA A 115 1.04 21.88 14.30
C ALA A 115 0.84 21.37 15.74
N VAL A 116 1.92 21.33 16.53
CA VAL A 116 1.88 21.31 18.01
C VAL A 116 2.98 22.23 18.55
#